data_AF-A0A0C2H359-F1
#
_entry.id   AF-A0A0C2H359-F1
#
_cell.length_a   1.000
_cell.length_b   1.000
_cell.length_c   1.000
_cell.angle_alpha   90.00
_cell.angle_beta   90.00
_cell.angle_gamma   90.00
#
_symmetry.space_group_name_H-M   'P 1'
#
loop_
_entity.id
_entity.type
_entity.pdbx_description
1 polymer ?
#
loop_
_entity_poly.entity_id
_entity_poly.type
_entity_poly.pdbx_seq_one_letter_code
_entity_poly.pdbx_strand_id
1 'polypeptide(L)'
;MNGYFPSLDPELKPHYEELKKMTQQNPVANISGIVPPFHRLEEIILVTPQYNLATCQIEKIMSTVRDGIFCYLTNTTEFLENNRTISTEYWTTRFCDNRFVYHDLDKAMQAYGYNLTLFSVIRHPIDRFLSGYVDKCINEQEYYKGEKRCFGCKQDMRCFVEKLHSNLFEYYTNKTSNASVTYYYVRHFAPQTWYCNFKEHKNDYIFVDHHSGAKGIEMIAKEFDKIFEQVQVPADMRALIQSELLKGTTKHSTAHSETRKKIQEQLLSDDYLMRYLMLLYYHDFVEFGFR
;
A
#
# COMPACT_ATOMS: atom_id res chain seq x y z
N MET A 1 3.38 22.53 -8.11
CA MET A 1 2.63 21.99 -9.27
C MET A 1 1.72 20.89 -8.77
N ASN A 2 0.48 20.93 -9.22
CA ASN A 2 -0.73 20.50 -8.51
C ASN A 2 -0.81 18.98 -8.27
N GLY A 3 -0.74 18.58 -7.00
CA GLY A 3 -1.07 17.23 -6.52
C GLY A 3 -2.58 17.06 -6.33
N TYR A 4 -3.33 17.17 -7.41
CA TYR A 4 -4.76 16.83 -7.45
C TYR A 4 -4.90 15.78 -8.53
N PHE A 5 -5.20 14.54 -8.17
CA PHE A 5 -5.69 13.53 -9.13
C PHE A 5 -7.22 13.39 -8.93
N PRO A 6 -8.05 14.28 -9.52
CA PRO A 6 -9.46 14.02 -9.74
C PRO A 6 -9.67 13.55 -11.19
N SER A 7 -10.52 12.53 -11.38
CA SER A 7 -10.83 11.87 -12.65
C SER A 7 -9.65 11.17 -13.32
N LEU A 8 -9.92 9.99 -13.90
CA LEU A 8 -8.97 9.20 -14.69
C LEU A 8 -7.99 10.10 -15.45
N ASP A 9 -6.69 9.99 -15.12
CA ASP A 9 -5.62 10.67 -15.85
C ASP A 9 -5.85 10.44 -17.35
N PRO A 10 -5.92 11.48 -18.20
CA PRO A 10 -6.20 11.33 -19.63
C PRO A 10 -5.34 10.25 -20.31
N GLU A 11 -4.13 10.03 -19.80
CA GLU A 11 -3.20 9.00 -20.28
C GLU A 11 -3.63 7.58 -19.91
N LEU A 12 -4.32 7.37 -18.79
CA LEU A 12 -4.79 6.06 -18.32
C LEU A 12 -6.10 5.60 -19.01
N LYS A 13 -6.89 6.55 -19.50
CA LYS A 13 -8.25 6.29 -20.00
C LYS A 13 -8.34 5.31 -21.16
N PRO A 14 -7.49 5.40 -22.19
CA PRO A 14 -7.53 4.45 -23.30
C PRO A 14 -7.28 3.01 -22.82
N HIS A 15 -6.30 2.81 -21.94
CA HIS A 15 -5.93 1.48 -21.44
C HIS A 15 -6.99 0.88 -20.52
N TYR A 16 -7.59 1.69 -19.64
CA TYR A 16 -8.68 1.24 -18.77
C TYR A 16 -9.90 0.79 -19.60
N GLU A 17 -10.32 1.60 -20.58
CA GLU A 17 -11.47 1.26 -21.42
C GLU A 17 -11.20 0.05 -22.33
N GLU A 18 -9.95 -0.16 -22.78
CA GLU A 18 -9.54 -1.39 -23.46
C GLU A 18 -9.79 -2.63 -22.57
N LEU A 19 -9.25 -2.64 -21.35
CA LEU A 19 -9.42 -3.80 -20.44
C LEU A 19 -10.86 -4.00 -20.00
N LYS A 20 -11.59 -2.91 -19.74
CA LYS A 20 -13.01 -2.98 -19.41
C LYS A 20 -13.82 -3.69 -20.49
N LYS A 21 -13.59 -3.35 -21.77
CA LYS A 21 -14.21 -4.04 -22.91
C LYS A 21 -13.83 -5.52 -22.94
N MET A 22 -12.57 -5.86 -22.67
CA MET A 22 -12.12 -7.27 -22.60
C MET A 22 -12.85 -8.05 -21.49
N THR A 23 -13.06 -7.45 -20.31
CA THR A 23 -13.77 -8.12 -19.20
C THR A 23 -15.27 -8.30 -19.43
N GLN A 24 -15.87 -7.57 -20.37
CA GLN A 24 -17.31 -7.61 -20.65
C GLN A 24 -17.70 -8.59 -21.77
N GLN A 25 -16.74 -9.15 -22.52
CA GLN A 25 -17.00 -10.08 -23.61
C GLN A 25 -17.10 -11.53 -23.08
N ASN A 26 -18.26 -12.18 -23.26
CA ASN A 26 -18.51 -13.58 -22.92
C ASN A 26 -18.63 -14.46 -24.18
N PRO A 27 -18.26 -15.76 -24.14
CA PRO A 27 -17.85 -16.51 -22.96
C PRO A 27 -16.33 -16.41 -22.76
N VAL A 28 -15.92 -15.92 -21.59
CA VAL A 28 -14.55 -15.88 -21.00
C VAL A 28 -13.46 -16.52 -21.88
N ALA A 29 -13.19 -15.92 -23.03
CA ALA A 29 -12.18 -16.41 -23.94
C ALA A 29 -10.90 -15.72 -23.49
N ASN A 30 -10.23 -16.35 -22.51
CA ASN A 30 -8.84 -16.09 -22.24
C ASN A 30 -8.54 -14.63 -21.87
N ILE A 31 -8.96 -14.17 -20.68
CA ILE A 31 -8.38 -12.96 -20.06
C ILE A 31 -6.93 -13.31 -19.68
N SER A 32 -6.06 -13.50 -20.66
CA SER A 32 -4.80 -14.23 -20.53
C SER A 32 -3.69 -13.42 -19.85
N GLY A 33 -4.04 -12.43 -19.04
CA GLY A 33 -3.06 -11.54 -18.42
C GLY A 33 -3.58 -10.59 -17.35
N ILE A 34 -4.88 -10.47 -17.06
CA ILE A 34 -5.29 -9.65 -15.90
C ILE A 34 -5.02 -10.46 -14.63
N VAL A 35 -4.23 -9.90 -13.72
CA VAL A 35 -3.95 -10.53 -12.43
C VAL A 35 -5.27 -10.67 -11.66
N PRO A 36 -5.67 -11.89 -11.24
CA PRO A 36 -6.92 -12.11 -10.55
C PRO A 36 -7.01 -11.32 -9.24
N PRO A 37 -8.20 -10.82 -8.84
CA PRO A 37 -8.35 -10.11 -7.58
C PRO A 37 -8.39 -11.08 -6.40
N PHE A 38 -8.24 -10.54 -5.19
CA PHE A 38 -8.57 -11.22 -3.94
C PHE A 38 -7.85 -12.55 -3.67
N HIS A 39 -6.65 -12.72 -4.21
CA HIS A 39 -5.74 -13.76 -3.73
C HIS A 39 -5.26 -13.39 -2.33
N ARG A 40 -5.38 -14.29 -1.35
CA ARG A 40 -4.87 -14.04 0.00
C ARG A 40 -3.35 -14.14 0.01
N LEU A 41 -2.66 -13.00 -0.14
CA LEU A 41 -1.20 -12.94 -0.09
C LEU A 41 -0.69 -12.77 1.35
N GLU A 42 -1.08 -11.68 1.99
CA GLU A 42 -0.61 -11.33 3.33
C GLU A 42 -1.62 -10.42 4.03
N GLU A 43 -1.79 -10.65 5.33
CA GLU A 43 -2.55 -9.81 6.23
C GLU A 43 -1.61 -9.36 7.34
N ILE A 44 -1.54 -8.05 7.59
CA ILE A 44 -0.86 -7.46 8.75
C ILE A 44 -1.85 -6.47 9.33
N ILE A 45 -2.50 -6.83 10.43
CA ILE A 45 -3.53 -6.04 11.10
C ILE A 45 -2.92 -5.47 12.38
N LEU A 46 -2.89 -4.16 12.49
CA LEU A 46 -2.54 -3.48 13.72
C LEU A 46 -3.80 -3.26 14.53
N VAL A 47 -3.79 -3.59 15.82
CA VAL A 47 -4.97 -3.52 16.70
C VAL A 47 -4.65 -2.76 17.97
N THR A 48 -5.50 -1.79 18.32
CA THR A 48 -5.48 -1.10 19.62
C THR A 48 -6.81 -1.37 20.33
N PRO A 49 -6.90 -2.43 21.16
CA PRO A 49 -8.15 -2.87 21.76
C PRO A 49 -8.83 -1.81 22.63
N GLN A 50 -8.05 -0.96 23.30
CA GLN A 50 -8.56 0.12 24.15
C GLN A 50 -9.45 1.13 23.43
N TYR A 51 -9.30 1.24 22.10
CA TYR A 51 -10.12 2.11 21.25
C TYR A 51 -11.01 1.32 20.29
N ASN A 52 -11.11 -0.01 20.40
CA ASN A 52 -11.80 -0.87 19.42
C ASN A 52 -11.40 -0.52 17.96
N LEU A 53 -10.10 -0.31 17.71
CA LEU A 53 -9.60 0.20 16.44
C LEU A 53 -8.61 -0.78 15.83
N ALA A 54 -8.71 -1.00 14.52
CA ALA A 54 -7.70 -1.76 13.79
C ALA A 54 -7.43 -1.18 12.40
N THR A 55 -6.20 -1.35 11.91
CA THR A 55 -5.84 -1.04 10.53
C THR A 55 -5.11 -2.17 9.84
N CYS A 56 -5.45 -2.43 8.58
CA CYS A 56 -4.68 -3.34 7.75
C CYS A 56 -3.52 -2.62 7.06
N GLN A 57 -2.32 -3.17 7.15
CA GLN A 57 -1.12 -2.70 6.48
C GLN A 57 -1.03 -3.23 5.06
N ILE A 58 -0.82 -2.31 4.13
CA ILE A 58 -0.48 -2.60 2.74
C ILE A 58 0.84 -1.91 2.47
N GLU A 59 1.78 -2.64 1.87
CA GLU A 59 3.09 -2.10 1.57
C GLU A 59 3.01 -0.89 0.65
N LYS A 60 3.95 0.05 0.84
CA LYS A 60 4.05 1.31 0.09
C LYS A 60 2.85 2.27 0.27
N ILE A 61 2.08 2.09 1.34
CA ILE A 61 0.97 2.97 1.73
C ILE A 61 1.12 3.40 3.20
N MET A 62 2.11 4.27 3.46
CA MET A 62 2.38 4.85 4.79
C MET A 62 2.47 3.82 5.94
N SER A 63 2.95 2.61 5.65
CA SER A 63 2.95 1.51 6.61
C SER A 63 3.78 1.80 7.85
N THR A 64 4.95 2.42 7.67
CA THR A 64 5.84 2.84 8.77
C THR A 64 5.19 3.85 9.72
N VAL A 65 4.50 4.87 9.18
CA VAL A 65 3.85 5.88 10.04
C VAL A 65 2.70 5.26 10.81
N ARG A 66 1.91 4.39 10.15
CA ARG A 66 0.81 3.68 10.81
C ARG A 66 1.30 2.75 11.92
N ASP A 67 2.42 2.06 11.72
CA ASP A 67 3.07 1.26 12.77
C ASP A 67 3.46 2.13 13.97
N GLY A 68 4.08 3.29 13.72
CA GLY A 68 4.41 4.26 14.77
C GLY A 68 3.19 4.81 15.50
N ILE A 69 2.09 5.08 14.79
CA ILE A 69 0.81 5.52 15.41
C ILE A 69 0.27 4.43 16.33
N PHE A 70 0.17 3.18 15.88
CA PHE A 70 -0.38 2.10 16.70
C PHE A 70 0.53 1.74 17.87
N CYS A 71 1.86 1.87 17.71
CA CYS A 71 2.81 1.78 18.81
C CYS A 71 2.54 2.87 19.87
N TYR A 72 2.41 4.13 19.44
CA TYR A 72 2.06 5.25 20.33
C TYR A 72 0.72 5.05 21.02
N LEU A 73 -0.33 4.64 20.29
CA LEU A 73 -1.65 4.38 20.85
C LEU A 73 -1.64 3.22 21.85
N THR A 74 -0.82 2.18 21.64
CA THR A 74 -0.77 1.01 22.52
C THR A 74 -0.07 1.31 23.84
N ASN A 75 0.93 2.20 23.84
CA ASN A 75 1.70 2.52 25.04
C ASN A 75 2.15 3.98 25.07
N THR A 76 1.17 4.88 25.18
CA THR A 76 1.35 6.34 25.13
C THR A 76 2.41 6.83 26.11
N THR A 77 2.32 6.40 27.38
CA THR A 77 3.20 6.86 28.45
C THR A 77 4.65 6.48 28.17
N GLU A 78 4.93 5.20 27.91
CA GLU A 78 6.29 4.72 27.70
C GLU A 78 6.89 5.28 26.39
N PHE A 79 6.06 5.45 25.35
CA PHE A 79 6.47 6.06 24.08
C PHE A 79 6.96 7.50 24.29
N LEU A 80 6.22 8.29 25.07
CA LEU A 80 6.57 9.68 25.37
C LEU A 80 7.77 9.80 26.31
N GLU A 81 7.82 8.99 27.37
CA GLU A 81 8.93 8.98 28.33
C GLU A 81 10.27 8.64 27.68
N ASN A 82 10.26 7.83 26.63
CA ASN A 82 11.45 7.47 25.85
C ASN A 82 11.75 8.44 24.69
N ASN A 83 11.09 9.61 24.64
CA ASN A 83 11.27 10.63 23.61
C ASN A 83 11.11 10.08 22.18
N ARG A 84 10.20 9.12 21.98
CA ARG A 84 9.94 8.53 20.67
C ARG A 84 9.12 9.48 19.80
N THR A 85 9.27 9.37 18.50
CA THR A 85 8.61 10.23 17.50
C THR A 85 8.06 9.35 16.39
N ILE A 86 6.75 9.39 16.18
CA ILE A 86 6.00 8.53 15.23
C ILE A 86 6.63 8.62 13.83
N SER A 87 6.95 9.81 13.34
CA SER A 87 7.49 10.02 12.00
C SER A 87 8.90 9.44 11.79
N THR A 88 9.59 9.09 12.88
CA THR A 88 10.97 8.54 12.86
C THR A 88 11.04 7.07 13.24
N GLU A 89 9.92 6.46 13.64
CA GLU A 89 9.85 5.02 13.84
C GLU A 89 10.25 4.29 12.55
N TYR A 90 10.96 3.18 12.72
CA TYR A 90 11.47 2.40 11.60
C TYR A 90 11.57 0.94 12.01
N TRP A 91 11.34 0.02 11.08
CA TRP A 91 11.20 -1.40 11.41
C TRP A 91 12.42 -2.00 12.13
N THR A 92 13.66 -1.50 11.90
CA THR A 92 14.86 -1.96 12.63
C THR A 92 15.05 -1.32 14.00
N THR A 93 14.44 -0.17 14.26
CA THR A 93 14.63 0.62 15.49
C THR A 93 13.33 0.89 16.22
N ARG A 94 12.28 0.13 15.87
CA ARG A 94 10.94 0.34 16.39
C ARG A 94 10.92 0.18 17.91
N PHE A 95 10.21 1.06 18.58
CA PHE A 95 10.10 1.04 20.03
C PHE A 95 9.24 -0.14 20.50
N CYS A 96 8.05 -0.29 19.91
CA CYS A 96 7.13 -1.34 20.31
C CYS A 96 7.46 -2.68 19.66
N ASP A 97 7.12 -3.76 20.38
CA ASP A 97 7.19 -5.12 19.86
C ASP A 97 5.93 -5.48 19.02
N ASN A 98 5.79 -6.75 18.67
CA ASN A 98 4.68 -7.23 17.84
C ASN A 98 3.36 -7.43 18.60
N ARG A 99 3.19 -6.98 19.85
CA ARG A 99 1.97 -7.26 20.64
C ARG A 99 0.66 -6.75 20.01
N PHE A 100 0.73 -5.70 19.22
CA PHE A 100 -0.42 -5.11 18.52
C PHE A 100 -0.56 -5.61 17.06
N VAL A 101 0.28 -6.55 16.61
CA VAL A 101 0.34 -7.02 15.22
C VAL A 101 -0.30 -8.42 15.09
N TYR A 102 -1.23 -8.56 14.16
CA TYR A 102 -1.94 -9.81 13.85
C TYR A 102 -1.78 -10.12 12.36
N HIS A 103 -1.74 -11.41 12.02
CA HIS A 103 -1.51 -11.86 10.63
C HIS A 103 -2.74 -12.48 9.97
N ASP A 104 -3.92 -12.22 10.53
CA ASP A 104 -5.19 -12.84 10.17
C ASP A 104 -6.30 -11.97 10.76
N LEU A 105 -7.10 -11.33 9.89
CA LEU A 105 -8.17 -10.42 10.31
C LEU A 105 -9.24 -11.16 11.12
N ASP A 106 -9.64 -12.35 10.68
CA ASP A 106 -10.71 -13.13 11.30
C ASP A 106 -10.32 -13.48 12.75
N LYS A 107 -9.05 -13.86 12.97
CA LYS A 107 -8.51 -14.09 14.33
C LYS A 107 -8.43 -12.81 15.16
N ALA A 108 -8.05 -11.68 14.56
CA ALA A 108 -8.02 -10.40 15.27
C ALA A 108 -9.43 -9.99 15.75
N MET A 109 -10.43 -10.12 14.87
CA MET A 109 -11.83 -9.86 15.21
C MET A 109 -12.37 -10.85 16.25
N GLN A 110 -11.97 -12.13 16.18
CA GLN A 110 -12.33 -13.11 17.19
C GLN A 110 -11.75 -12.77 18.58
N ALA A 111 -10.51 -12.26 18.62
CA ALA A 111 -9.81 -11.95 19.87
C ALA A 111 -10.34 -10.67 20.56
N TYR A 112 -10.72 -9.65 19.78
CA TYR A 112 -11.06 -8.32 20.32
C TYR A 112 -12.48 -7.85 20.04
N GLY A 113 -13.29 -8.67 19.38
CA GLY A 113 -14.68 -8.38 19.04
C GLY A 113 -14.88 -7.99 17.58
N TYR A 114 -16.05 -8.31 17.06
CA TYR A 114 -16.48 -7.97 15.70
C TYR A 114 -16.90 -6.50 15.55
N ASN A 115 -16.85 -5.71 16.63
CA ASN A 115 -17.16 -4.28 16.66
C ASN A 115 -15.91 -3.39 16.47
N LEU A 116 -14.77 -3.95 16.07
CA LEU A 116 -13.59 -3.17 15.70
C LEU A 116 -13.93 -2.20 14.56
N THR A 117 -13.60 -0.93 14.75
CA THR A 117 -13.56 0.04 13.66
C THR A 117 -12.35 -0.28 12.79
N LEU A 118 -12.60 -0.84 11.61
CA LEU A 118 -11.57 -1.20 10.65
C LEU A 118 -11.33 -0.03 9.70
N PHE A 119 -10.06 0.33 9.49
CA PHE A 119 -9.70 1.25 8.42
C PHE A 119 -8.46 0.78 7.66
N SER A 120 -8.36 1.16 6.39
CA SER A 120 -7.15 0.93 5.61
C SER A 120 -6.86 2.13 4.74
N VAL A 121 -5.58 2.40 4.53
CA VAL A 121 -5.16 3.42 3.58
C VAL A 121 -5.00 2.74 2.22
N ILE A 122 -5.67 3.28 1.21
CA ILE A 122 -5.55 2.86 -0.19
C ILE A 122 -4.83 3.95 -0.98
N ARG A 123 -4.16 3.56 -2.06
CA ARG A 123 -3.34 4.47 -2.86
C ARG A 123 -3.55 4.21 -4.34
N HIS A 124 -3.57 5.28 -5.13
CA HIS A 124 -3.66 5.18 -6.58
C HIS A 124 -2.61 4.18 -7.11
N PRO A 125 -3.00 3.15 -7.90
CA PRO A 125 -2.11 2.03 -8.21
C PRO A 125 -0.79 2.44 -8.89
N ILE A 126 -0.83 3.41 -9.80
CA ILE A 126 0.37 3.94 -10.47
C ILE A 126 1.31 4.63 -9.47
N ASP A 127 0.77 5.43 -8.56
CA ASP A 127 1.59 6.15 -7.57
C ASP A 127 2.21 5.17 -6.56
N ARG A 128 1.46 4.13 -6.19
CA ARG A 128 1.98 3.03 -5.36
C ARG A 128 3.10 2.27 -6.08
N PHE A 129 2.91 1.91 -7.34
CA PHE A 129 3.94 1.25 -8.15
C PHE A 129 5.22 2.10 -8.24
N LEU A 130 5.11 3.38 -8.59
CA LEU A 130 6.24 4.31 -8.66
C LEU A 130 6.98 4.40 -7.32
N SER A 131 6.22 4.47 -6.22
CA SER A 131 6.79 4.49 -4.87
C SER A 131 7.54 3.20 -4.55
N GLY A 132 6.99 2.04 -4.90
CA GLY A 132 7.64 0.74 -4.78
C GLY A 132 8.90 0.64 -5.63
N TYR A 133 8.81 1.02 -6.91
CA TYR A 133 9.91 0.86 -7.87
C TYR A 133 11.11 1.73 -7.51
N VAL A 134 10.88 3.01 -7.20
CA VAL A 134 11.97 3.90 -6.80
C VAL A 134 12.61 3.43 -5.48
N ASP A 135 11.81 3.02 -4.50
CA ASP A 135 12.35 2.55 -3.21
C ASP A 135 13.11 1.22 -3.38
N LYS A 136 12.45 0.18 -3.91
CA LYS A 136 12.96 -1.19 -3.92
C LYS A 136 13.90 -1.50 -5.07
N CYS A 137 13.71 -0.87 -6.22
CA CYS A 137 14.53 -1.11 -7.40
C CYS A 137 15.61 -0.08 -7.62
N ILE A 138 15.46 1.17 -7.18
CA ILE A 138 16.45 2.22 -7.44
C ILE A 138 17.27 2.54 -6.19
N ASN A 139 16.63 2.75 -5.04
CA ASN A 139 17.29 3.20 -3.81
C ASN A 139 17.90 2.06 -2.99
N GLU A 140 17.18 0.96 -2.77
CA GLU A 140 17.61 -0.18 -1.94
C GLU A 140 18.60 -1.11 -2.65
N GLN A 141 19.69 -0.55 -3.18
CA GLN A 141 20.69 -1.30 -3.96
C GLN A 141 21.47 -2.33 -3.12
N GLU A 142 21.45 -2.18 -1.80
CA GLU A 142 22.22 -3.01 -0.89
C GLU A 142 21.48 -4.28 -0.44
N TYR A 143 20.14 -4.28 -0.49
CA TYR A 143 19.32 -5.39 0.02
C TYR A 143 19.42 -6.63 -0.88
N TYR A 144 19.26 -6.46 -2.19
CA TYR A 144 19.58 -7.48 -3.20
C TYR A 144 20.52 -6.89 -4.25
N LYS A 145 21.74 -7.45 -4.33
CA LYS A 145 22.81 -7.00 -5.23
C LYS A 145 22.86 -7.82 -6.52
N GLY A 146 23.46 -7.23 -7.56
CA GLY A 146 23.79 -7.92 -8.81
C GLY A 146 22.56 -8.56 -9.48
N GLU A 147 22.68 -9.84 -9.80
CA GLU A 147 21.71 -10.60 -10.59
C GLU A 147 20.36 -10.90 -9.88
N LYS A 148 20.21 -10.56 -8.60
CA LYS A 148 18.94 -10.73 -7.87
C LYS A 148 18.08 -9.47 -7.81
N ARG A 149 18.66 -8.29 -8.10
CA ARG A 149 17.97 -7.01 -7.97
C ARG A 149 16.80 -6.92 -8.94
N CYS A 150 15.61 -6.71 -8.40
CA CYS A 150 14.34 -6.56 -9.12
C CYS A 150 14.11 -7.69 -10.12
N PHE A 151 14.11 -8.92 -9.59
CA PHE A 151 14.00 -10.16 -10.37
C PHE A 151 15.11 -10.34 -11.42
N GLY A 152 16.27 -9.72 -11.20
CA GLY A 152 17.39 -9.70 -12.13
C GLY A 152 17.32 -8.61 -13.20
N CYS A 153 16.25 -7.80 -13.22
CA CYS A 153 16.06 -6.72 -14.19
C CYS A 153 16.86 -5.46 -13.87
N LYS A 154 17.49 -5.36 -12.70
CA LYS A 154 18.29 -4.20 -12.27
C LYS A 154 17.45 -2.91 -12.28
N GLN A 155 17.58 -2.07 -13.31
CA GLN A 155 16.81 -0.82 -13.49
C GLN A 155 15.96 -0.82 -14.77
N ASP A 156 15.84 -1.97 -15.45
CA ASP A 156 14.94 -2.11 -16.60
C ASP A 156 13.50 -2.30 -16.10
N MET A 157 12.67 -1.29 -16.33
CA MET A 157 11.27 -1.29 -15.89
C MET A 157 10.40 -2.25 -16.70
N ARG A 158 10.67 -2.43 -18.01
CA ARG A 158 9.90 -3.34 -18.87
C ARG A 158 10.13 -4.79 -18.44
N CYS A 159 11.40 -5.17 -18.28
CA CYS A 159 11.76 -6.47 -17.71
C CYS A 159 11.09 -6.68 -16.34
N PHE A 160 11.12 -5.65 -15.47
CA PHE A 160 10.57 -5.78 -14.13
C PHE A 160 9.05 -6.03 -14.13
N VAL A 161 8.26 -5.29 -14.92
CA VAL A 161 6.81 -5.47 -14.94
C VAL A 161 6.40 -6.81 -15.54
N GLU A 162 7.15 -7.32 -16.54
CA GLU A 162 6.94 -8.66 -17.12
C GLU A 162 7.21 -9.77 -16.09
N LYS A 163 8.32 -9.66 -15.36
CA LYS A 163 8.67 -10.61 -14.29
C LYS A 163 7.68 -10.52 -13.14
N LEU A 164 7.31 -9.32 -12.70
CA LEU A 164 6.32 -9.14 -11.64
C LEU A 164 4.99 -9.78 -12.02
N HIS A 165 4.51 -9.53 -13.24
CA HIS A 165 3.28 -10.12 -13.77
C HIS A 165 3.32 -11.65 -13.75
N SER A 166 4.40 -12.25 -14.27
CA SER A 166 4.59 -13.71 -14.26
C SER A 166 4.60 -14.27 -12.84
N ASN A 167 5.33 -13.64 -11.92
CA ASN A 167 5.40 -14.08 -10.52
C ASN A 167 4.04 -13.97 -9.82
N LEU A 168 3.24 -12.94 -10.06
CA LEU A 168 1.89 -12.86 -9.47
C LEU A 168 1.00 -14.01 -9.96
N PHE A 169 1.06 -14.38 -11.23
CA PHE A 169 0.34 -15.57 -11.70
C PHE A 169 0.86 -16.88 -11.06
N GLU A 170 2.16 -16.99 -10.83
CA GLU A 170 2.72 -18.14 -10.10
C GLU A 170 2.27 -18.19 -8.64
N TYR A 171 2.13 -17.05 -7.96
CA TYR A 171 1.54 -16.96 -6.62
C TYR A 171 0.08 -17.38 -6.64
N TYR A 172 -0.71 -16.81 -7.56
CA TYR A 172 -2.13 -17.15 -7.70
C TYR A 172 -2.37 -18.64 -7.97
N THR A 173 -1.47 -19.27 -8.75
CA THR A 173 -1.58 -20.69 -9.13
C THR A 173 -0.81 -21.65 -8.20
N ASN A 174 -0.23 -21.16 -7.11
CA ASN A 174 0.56 -21.94 -6.14
C ASN A 174 1.77 -22.69 -6.76
N LYS A 175 2.45 -22.10 -7.74
CA LYS A 175 3.59 -22.69 -8.48
C LYS A 175 4.96 -22.07 -8.13
N THR A 176 5.04 -21.24 -7.10
CA THR A 176 6.25 -20.46 -6.77
C THR A 176 7.39 -21.35 -6.26
N SER A 177 8.61 -21.18 -6.82
CA SER A 177 9.79 -22.04 -6.54
C SER A 177 10.95 -21.37 -5.78
N ASN A 178 11.01 -20.04 -5.70
CA ASN A 178 12.08 -19.30 -5.02
C ASN A 178 11.50 -18.27 -4.04
N ALA A 179 11.15 -18.72 -2.84
CA ALA A 179 10.24 -17.99 -1.97
C ALA A 179 10.76 -16.61 -1.51
N SER A 180 12.01 -16.44 -1.08
CA SER A 180 12.40 -15.23 -0.32
C SER A 180 12.55 -13.96 -1.16
N VAL A 181 13.34 -13.99 -2.25
CA VAL A 181 13.52 -12.83 -3.14
C VAL A 181 12.22 -12.49 -3.85
N THR A 182 11.50 -13.53 -4.30
CA THR A 182 10.25 -13.35 -5.01
C THR A 182 9.19 -12.75 -4.10
N TYR A 183 9.03 -13.31 -2.90
CA TYR A 183 8.13 -12.78 -1.88
C TYR A 183 8.46 -11.33 -1.54
N TYR A 184 9.74 -10.98 -1.37
CA TYR A 184 10.13 -9.61 -1.07
C TYR A 184 9.63 -8.61 -2.12
N TYR A 185 9.74 -8.90 -3.42
CA TYR A 185 9.19 -7.99 -4.42
C TYR A 185 7.67 -8.12 -4.51
N VAL A 186 7.11 -9.33 -4.54
CA VAL A 186 5.66 -9.54 -4.61
C VAL A 186 4.92 -8.80 -3.48
N ARG A 187 5.37 -8.87 -2.23
CA ARG A 187 4.73 -8.16 -1.10
C ARG A 187 4.73 -6.64 -1.23
N HIS A 188 5.62 -6.03 -2.04
CA HIS A 188 5.64 -4.57 -2.22
C HIS A 188 4.85 -4.11 -3.45
N PHE A 189 4.56 -5.01 -4.38
CA PHE A 189 3.98 -4.68 -5.69
C PHE A 189 2.71 -5.45 -6.03
N ALA A 190 2.30 -6.45 -5.27
CA ALA A 190 1.03 -7.15 -5.49
C ALA A 190 -0.16 -6.18 -5.41
N PRO A 191 -1.28 -6.47 -6.10
CA PRO A 191 -2.48 -5.66 -6.03
C PRO A 191 -2.95 -5.44 -4.59
N GLN A 192 -3.45 -4.25 -4.27
CA GLN A 192 -3.99 -3.92 -2.95
C GLN A 192 -5.17 -4.83 -2.59
N THR A 193 -5.93 -5.29 -3.59
CA THR A 193 -6.98 -6.31 -3.44
C THR A 193 -6.49 -7.66 -2.90
N TRP A 194 -5.18 -7.93 -2.85
CA TRP A 194 -4.61 -9.19 -2.33
C TRP A 194 -4.32 -9.17 -0.82
N TYR A 195 -4.58 -8.04 -0.17
CA TYR A 195 -4.34 -7.84 1.25
C TYR A 195 -5.67 -7.76 2.01
N CYS A 196 -5.57 -7.76 3.35
CA CYS A 196 -6.64 -7.31 4.25
C CYS A 196 -7.95 -8.10 4.18
N ASN A 197 -7.95 -9.30 3.60
CA ASN A 197 -9.14 -10.12 3.46
C ASN A 197 -10.32 -9.38 2.79
N PHE A 198 -10.02 -8.52 1.80
CA PHE A 198 -11.02 -7.62 1.21
C PHE A 198 -12.18 -8.34 0.51
N LYS A 199 -12.00 -9.57 0.02
CA LYS A 199 -13.12 -10.29 -0.60
C LYS A 199 -14.26 -10.55 0.37
N GLU A 200 -13.92 -10.79 1.63
CA GLU A 200 -14.86 -11.08 2.69
C GLU A 200 -15.25 -9.81 3.47
N HIS A 201 -14.30 -8.87 3.68
CA HIS A 201 -14.46 -7.75 4.62
C HIS A 201 -14.36 -6.35 4.02
N LYS A 202 -14.26 -6.16 2.69
CA LYS A 202 -14.07 -4.81 2.10
C LYS A 202 -15.09 -3.78 2.57
N ASN A 203 -16.36 -4.19 2.75
CA ASN A 203 -17.43 -3.28 3.18
C ASN A 203 -17.37 -2.91 4.67
N ASP A 204 -16.53 -3.59 5.45
CA ASP A 204 -16.33 -3.32 6.88
C ASP A 204 -15.26 -2.24 7.10
N TYR A 205 -14.46 -1.93 6.06
CA TYR A 205 -13.36 -0.96 6.13
C TYR A 205 -13.81 0.47 5.82
N ILE A 206 -13.34 1.40 6.65
CA ILE A 206 -13.20 2.81 6.29
C ILE A 206 -11.94 2.96 5.43
N PHE A 207 -12.09 3.44 4.20
CA PHE A 207 -10.96 3.70 3.32
C PHE A 207 -10.48 5.14 3.44
N VAL A 208 -9.18 5.30 3.65
CA VAL A 208 -8.49 6.61 3.58
C VAL A 208 -7.68 6.66 2.30
N ASP A 209 -7.96 7.64 1.45
CA ASP A 209 -7.21 7.85 0.21
C ASP A 209 -5.86 8.50 0.49
N HIS A 210 -4.79 7.83 0.05
CA HIS A 210 -3.46 8.39 0.09
C HIS A 210 -3.30 9.45 -1.01
N HIS A 211 -3.06 10.68 -0.59
CA HIS A 211 -2.70 11.79 -1.46
C HIS A 211 -1.25 12.24 -1.25
N SER A 212 -0.62 12.69 -2.32
CA SER A 212 0.75 13.22 -2.29
C SER A 212 0.78 14.75 -2.23
N GLY A 213 1.84 15.32 -1.66
CA GLY A 213 2.04 16.77 -1.52
C GLY A 213 1.34 17.36 -0.29
N ALA A 214 1.69 18.60 0.06
CA ALA A 214 1.29 19.23 1.34
C ALA A 214 -0.23 19.17 1.60
N LYS A 215 -1.05 19.58 0.63
CA LYS A 215 -2.52 19.50 0.73
C LYS A 215 -3.02 18.07 0.89
N GLY A 216 -2.39 17.11 0.21
CA GLY A 216 -2.73 15.70 0.32
C GLY A 216 -2.45 15.15 1.71
N ILE A 217 -1.29 15.50 2.29
CA ILE A 217 -0.94 15.12 3.66
C ILE A 217 -1.91 15.75 4.67
N GLU A 218 -2.31 17.01 4.49
CA GLU A 218 -3.34 17.64 5.32
C GLU A 218 -4.69 16.92 5.25
N MET A 219 -5.09 16.45 4.06
CA MET A 219 -6.32 15.67 3.88
C MET A 219 -6.24 14.33 4.61
N ILE A 220 -5.13 13.58 4.44
CA ILE A 220 -4.91 12.31 5.14
C ILE A 220 -4.97 12.53 6.66
N ALA A 221 -4.30 13.57 7.17
CA ALA A 221 -4.27 13.87 8.59
C ALA A 221 -5.67 14.17 9.15
N LYS A 222 -6.54 14.84 8.38
CA LYS A 222 -7.95 15.07 8.74
C LYS A 222 -8.77 13.80 8.73
N GLU A 223 -8.59 12.91 7.76
CA GLU A 223 -9.32 11.63 7.72
C GLU A 223 -8.90 10.71 8.88
N PHE A 224 -7.61 10.66 9.21
CA PHE A 224 -7.12 9.95 10.40
C PHE A 224 -7.74 10.53 11.68
N ASP A 225 -7.75 11.85 11.82
CA ASP A 225 -8.32 12.52 12.99
C ASP A 225 -9.81 12.20 13.18
N LYS A 226 -10.61 12.19 12.10
CA LYS A 226 -12.03 11.80 12.15
C LYS A 226 -12.21 10.36 12.65
N ILE A 227 -11.42 9.42 12.14
CA ILE A 227 -11.49 8.01 12.56
C ILE A 227 -11.15 7.90 14.04
N PHE A 228 -10.05 8.54 14.48
CA PHE A 228 -9.61 8.50 15.87
C PHE A 228 -10.58 9.20 16.82
N GLU A 229 -11.23 10.28 16.38
CA GLU A 229 -12.28 10.95 17.14
C GLU A 229 -13.51 10.04 17.31
N GLN A 230 -13.94 9.37 16.24
CA GLN A 230 -15.06 8.43 16.27
C GLN A 230 -14.84 7.31 17.31
N VAL A 231 -13.61 6.81 17.42
CA VAL A 231 -13.23 5.76 18.39
C VAL A 231 -12.74 6.31 19.73
N GLN A 232 -12.99 7.60 20.01
CA GLN A 232 -12.74 8.25 21.30
C GLN A 232 -11.26 8.27 21.73
N VAL A 233 -10.34 8.37 20.78
CA VAL A 233 -8.93 8.69 21.09
C VAL A 233 -8.88 10.13 21.67
N PRO A 234 -8.19 10.34 22.81
CA PRO A 234 -8.08 11.65 23.45
C PRO A 234 -7.57 12.74 22.50
N ALA A 235 -8.10 13.96 22.65
CA ALA A 235 -7.83 15.08 21.73
C ALA A 235 -6.35 15.49 21.68
N ASP A 236 -5.64 15.42 22.81
CA ASP A 236 -4.20 15.68 22.90
C ASP A 236 -3.38 14.62 22.13
N MET A 237 -3.76 13.34 22.24
CA MET A 237 -3.14 12.26 21.47
C MET A 237 -3.39 12.42 19.97
N ARG A 238 -4.62 12.77 19.59
CA ARG A 238 -4.97 13.06 18.18
C ARG A 238 -4.18 14.25 17.63
N ALA A 239 -4.04 15.34 18.40
CA ALA A 239 -3.26 16.50 18.01
C ALA A 239 -1.77 16.15 17.79
N LEU A 240 -1.20 15.29 18.64
CA LEU A 240 0.15 14.78 18.45
C LEU A 240 0.25 14.01 17.13
N ILE A 241 -0.63 13.03 16.91
CA ILE A 241 -0.62 12.22 15.68
C ILE A 241 -0.78 13.10 14.44
N GLN A 242 -1.69 14.09 14.48
CA GLN A 242 -1.87 15.04 13.39
C GLN A 242 -0.58 15.81 13.11
N SER A 243 0.10 16.31 14.16
CA SER A 243 1.38 17.01 14.00
C SER A 243 2.46 16.11 13.38
N GLU A 244 2.52 14.84 13.77
CA GLU A 244 3.46 13.85 13.25
C GLU A 244 3.21 13.52 11.77
N LEU A 245 1.95 13.41 11.38
CA LEU A 245 1.56 13.22 9.97
C LEU A 245 1.97 14.44 9.11
N LEU A 246 1.81 15.65 9.66
CA LEU A 246 2.14 16.90 8.97
C LEU A 246 3.65 17.17 8.85
N LYS A 247 4.50 16.54 9.68
CA LYS A 247 5.97 16.56 9.50
C LYS A 247 6.39 15.96 8.15
N GLY A 248 5.52 15.18 7.52
CA GLY A 248 5.68 14.73 6.15
C GLY A 248 6.48 13.45 6.02
N THR A 249 7.38 13.42 5.04
CA THR A 249 7.89 12.19 4.46
C THR A 249 8.81 11.39 5.39
N THR A 250 8.55 10.09 5.52
CA THR A 250 9.44 9.14 6.21
C THR A 250 10.71 8.86 5.39
N LYS A 251 11.68 8.17 6.02
CA LYS A 251 12.95 7.74 5.41
C LYS A 251 12.81 7.05 4.03
N HIS A 252 11.69 6.36 3.77
CA HIS A 252 11.41 5.65 2.52
C HIS A 252 10.54 6.42 1.52
N SER A 253 10.23 7.68 1.80
CA SER A 253 9.46 8.46 0.86
C SER A 253 10.27 8.78 -0.38
N THR A 254 9.64 8.57 -1.52
CA THR A 254 10.21 8.85 -2.83
C THR A 254 9.52 10.04 -3.51
N ALA A 255 8.51 10.65 -2.86
CA ALA A 255 7.54 11.57 -3.48
C ALA A 255 8.17 12.82 -4.12
N HIS A 256 9.36 13.24 -3.67
CA HIS A 256 10.01 14.48 -4.10
C HIS A 256 11.37 14.29 -4.78
N SER A 257 11.78 13.05 -5.05
CA SER A 257 13.08 12.82 -5.69
C SER A 257 13.03 13.11 -7.19
N GLU A 258 14.11 13.69 -7.72
CA GLU A 258 14.27 13.89 -9.16
C GLU A 258 14.25 12.56 -9.92
N THR A 259 14.77 11.51 -9.28
CA THR A 259 14.67 10.13 -9.73
C THR A 259 13.21 9.71 -9.94
N ARG A 260 12.30 10.00 -9.01
CA ARG A 260 10.88 9.64 -9.16
C ARG A 260 10.25 10.33 -10.37
N LYS A 261 10.58 11.60 -10.63
CA LYS A 261 10.05 12.32 -11.80
C LYS A 261 10.46 11.64 -13.11
N LYS A 262 11.76 11.33 -13.25
CA LYS A 262 12.28 10.64 -14.45
C LYS A 262 11.64 9.27 -14.66
N ILE A 263 11.51 8.49 -13.59
CA ILE A 263 10.85 7.17 -13.64
C ILE A 263 9.37 7.30 -13.98
N GLN A 264 8.69 8.33 -13.46
CA GLN A 264 7.30 8.62 -13.80
C GLN A 264 7.16 9.01 -15.28
N GLU A 265 8.00 9.92 -15.80
CA GLU A 265 8.00 10.30 -17.20
C GLU A 265 8.24 9.10 -18.13
N GLN A 266 9.19 8.23 -17.78
CA GLN A 266 9.43 6.99 -18.52
C GLN A 266 8.21 6.07 -18.54
N LEU A 267 7.52 5.92 -17.41
CA LEU A 267 6.36 5.04 -17.30
C LEU A 267 5.14 5.59 -18.06
N LEU A 268 4.90 6.90 -17.96
CA LEU A 268 3.75 7.56 -18.58
C LEU A 268 3.90 7.70 -20.10
N SER A 269 5.13 7.80 -20.61
CA SER A 269 5.40 7.89 -22.04
C SER A 269 5.49 6.54 -22.77
N ASP A 270 5.26 5.42 -22.06
CA ASP A 270 5.46 4.07 -22.57
C ASP A 270 4.17 3.23 -22.47
N ASP A 271 3.43 3.15 -23.58
CA ASP A 271 2.18 2.39 -23.70
C ASP A 271 2.33 0.91 -23.27
N TYR A 272 3.50 0.32 -23.48
CA TYR A 272 3.78 -1.07 -23.10
C TYR A 272 3.79 -1.22 -21.57
N LEU A 273 4.51 -0.32 -20.88
CA LEU A 273 4.53 -0.28 -19.42
C LEU A 273 3.13 0.00 -18.88
N MET A 274 2.41 0.93 -19.48
CA MET A 274 1.08 1.29 -19.02
C MET A 274 0.09 0.13 -19.16
N ARG A 275 0.12 -0.58 -20.29
CA ARG A 275 -0.66 -1.80 -20.49
C ARG A 275 -0.38 -2.84 -19.40
N TYR A 276 0.89 -3.08 -19.06
CA TYR A 276 1.25 -4.00 -17.99
C TYR A 276 0.74 -3.56 -16.62
N LEU A 277 0.80 -2.26 -16.28
CA LEU A 277 0.26 -1.76 -15.02
C LEU A 277 -1.25 -1.92 -14.95
N MET A 278 -1.96 -1.75 -16.06
CA MET A 278 -3.38 -2.03 -16.11
C MET A 278 -3.65 -3.54 -15.92
N LEU A 279 -2.88 -4.43 -16.55
CA LEU A 279 -3.00 -5.88 -16.34
C LEU A 279 -2.74 -6.29 -14.89
N LEU A 280 -1.77 -5.65 -14.24
CA LEU A 280 -1.41 -5.89 -12.84
C LEU A 280 -2.49 -5.38 -11.88
N TYR A 281 -3.02 -4.17 -12.11
CA TYR A 281 -3.80 -3.44 -11.10
C TYR A 281 -5.25 -3.14 -11.49
N TYR A 282 -5.76 -3.71 -12.59
CA TYR A 282 -7.13 -3.48 -13.06
C TYR A 282 -8.17 -3.54 -11.93
N HIS A 283 -8.10 -4.59 -11.11
CA HIS A 283 -9.03 -4.75 -10.01
C HIS A 283 -8.85 -3.72 -8.90
N ASP A 284 -7.65 -3.20 -8.63
CA ASP A 284 -7.50 -2.10 -7.69
C ASP A 284 -8.23 -0.83 -8.19
N PHE A 285 -8.14 -0.51 -9.50
CA PHE A 285 -8.89 0.61 -10.09
C PHE A 285 -10.41 0.41 -9.99
N VAL A 286 -10.87 -0.82 -10.26
CA VAL A 286 -12.28 -1.17 -10.24
C VAL A 286 -12.84 -1.15 -8.82
N GLU A 287 -12.15 -1.82 -7.89
CA GLU A 287 -12.62 -2.07 -6.53
C GLU A 287 -12.53 -0.83 -5.65
N PHE A 288 -11.47 -0.02 -5.78
CA PHE A 288 -11.27 1.17 -4.95
C PHE A 288 -11.70 2.47 -5.63
N GLY A 289 -12.32 2.39 -6.81
CA GLY A 289 -12.93 3.56 -7.45
C GLY A 289 -11.94 4.62 -7.95
N PHE A 290 -10.69 4.23 -8.27
CA PHE A 290 -9.69 5.12 -8.88
C PHE A 290 -9.98 5.41 -10.37
N ARG A 291 -11.25 5.67 -10.70
CA ARG A 291 -11.76 5.88 -12.07
C ARG A 291 -11.95 7.36 -12.38
#